data_AF-A0A957TVX6-F1
#
_entry.id   AF-A0A957TVX6-F1
#
_cell.length_a   1.000
_cell.length_b   1.000
_cell.length_c   1.000
_cell.angle_alpha   90.00
_cell.angle_beta   90.00
_cell.angle_gamma   90.00
#
_symmetry.space_group_name_H-M   'P 1'
#
loop_
_entity.id
_entity.type
_entity.pdbx_description
1 polymer ?
#
loop_
_entity_poly.entity_id
_entity_poly.type
_entity_poly.pdbx_seq_one_letter_code
_entity_poly.pdbx_strand_id
1 'polypeptide(L)'
;RSAGFALPVIADGGIKTSGDVVKALAAGADSVMIGSLFAGCEEAPGSPVIRDGQKVKVVRGMASLGAAMARRLAEQEQDESAESQVDWDKVVPEGVEAVVPYRGHVQEIVYQLVGGLRSGLSYGGARTIKQLQEHAEFIEISAAGVRESNSHDVRRL
;
A
#
# COMPACT_ATOMS: atom_id res chain seq x y z
N ARG A 1 -20.76 -13.91 6.17
CA ARG A 1 -20.75 -13.51 4.73
C ARG A 1 -22.11 -13.90 4.14
N SER A 2 -22.91 -12.95 3.64
CA SER A 2 -24.37 -13.06 3.40
C SER A 2 -24.79 -13.67 2.05
N ALA A 3 -23.85 -14.02 1.17
CA ALA A 3 -24.16 -14.46 -0.20
C ALA A 3 -23.92 -15.95 -0.50
N GLY A 4 -23.74 -16.81 0.52
CA GLY A 4 -23.58 -18.26 0.32
C GLY A 4 -22.26 -18.71 -0.34
N PHE A 5 -21.43 -17.78 -0.83
CA PHE A 5 -20.09 -18.04 -1.35
C PHE A 5 -19.02 -17.35 -0.49
N ALA A 6 -17.96 -18.09 -0.16
CA ALA A 6 -16.76 -17.56 0.47
C ALA A 6 -15.87 -16.87 -0.57
N LEU A 7 -16.30 -15.71 -1.06
CA LEU A 7 -15.50 -14.90 -1.98
C LEU A 7 -14.32 -14.26 -1.22
N PRO A 8 -13.06 -14.44 -1.68
CA PRO A 8 -11.92 -13.77 -1.09
C PRO A 8 -12.01 -12.25 -1.25
N VAL A 9 -11.65 -11.50 -0.22
CA VAL A 9 -11.64 -10.03 -0.20
C VAL A 9 -10.22 -9.52 -0.03
N ILE A 10 -9.84 -8.54 -0.84
CA ILE A 10 -8.56 -7.83 -0.75
C ILE A 10 -8.80 -6.49 -0.06
N ALA A 11 -8.10 -6.22 1.05
CA ALA A 11 -8.06 -4.88 1.62
C ALA A 11 -7.03 -4.03 0.87
N ASP A 12 -7.53 -3.06 0.10
CA ASP A 12 -6.70 -2.20 -0.76
C ASP A 12 -6.60 -0.79 -0.20
N GLY A 13 -5.36 -0.32 -0.04
CA GLY A 13 -5.06 1.04 0.43
C GLY A 13 -4.97 1.20 1.95
N GLY A 14 -4.35 2.30 2.37
CA GLY A 14 -4.29 2.70 3.78
C GLY A 14 -3.28 1.96 4.67
N ILE A 15 -2.65 0.87 4.20
CA ILE A 15 -1.63 0.13 4.94
C ILE A 15 -0.33 0.95 5.06
N LYS A 16 0.08 1.30 6.27
CA LYS A 16 1.31 2.06 6.56
C LYS A 16 2.33 1.26 7.37
N THR A 17 1.85 0.30 8.14
CA THR A 17 2.65 -0.50 9.06
C THR A 17 2.24 -1.98 9.01
N SER A 18 3.06 -2.86 9.57
CA SER A 18 2.70 -4.27 9.76
C SER A 18 1.47 -4.46 10.66
N GLY A 19 1.25 -3.56 11.63
CA GLY A 19 0.05 -3.55 12.46
C GLY A 19 -1.23 -3.30 11.65
N ASP A 20 -1.16 -2.49 10.59
CA ASP A 20 -2.32 -2.27 9.71
C ASP A 20 -2.64 -3.53 8.89
N VAL A 21 -1.62 -4.29 8.48
CA VAL A 21 -1.82 -5.61 7.83
C VAL A 21 -2.55 -6.56 8.78
N VAL A 22 -2.12 -6.62 10.05
CA VAL A 22 -2.78 -7.46 11.07
C VAL A 22 -4.24 -7.04 11.23
N LYS A 23 -4.52 -5.73 11.38
CA LYS A 23 -5.88 -5.20 11.55
C LYS A 23 -6.77 -5.50 10.35
N ALA A 24 -6.27 -5.31 9.12
CA ALA A 24 -7.03 -5.58 7.91
C ALA A 24 -7.41 -7.07 7.79
N LEU A 25 -6.45 -7.96 8.04
CA LEU A 25 -6.69 -9.40 8.01
C LEU A 25 -7.64 -9.84 9.14
N ALA A 26 -7.44 -9.34 10.35
CA ALA A 26 -8.30 -9.58 11.50
C ALA A 26 -9.74 -9.10 11.28
N ALA A 27 -9.93 -7.99 10.55
CA ALA A 27 -11.24 -7.46 10.19
C ALA A 27 -11.97 -8.28 9.11
N GLY A 28 -11.35 -9.35 8.58
CA GLY A 28 -11.99 -10.31 7.68
C GLY A 28 -11.50 -10.29 6.23
N ALA A 29 -10.46 -9.51 5.90
CA ALA A 29 -9.82 -9.57 4.60
C ALA A 29 -8.97 -10.83 4.45
N ASP A 30 -8.97 -11.42 3.25
CA ASP A 30 -8.19 -12.63 2.94
C ASP A 30 -6.76 -12.28 2.49
N SER A 31 -6.57 -11.08 1.93
CA SER A 31 -5.27 -10.53 1.57
C SER A 31 -5.26 -9.00 1.65
N VAL A 32 -4.08 -8.41 1.53
CA VAL A 32 -3.88 -6.95 1.51
C VAL A 32 -3.16 -6.53 0.23
N MET A 33 -3.53 -5.39 -0.33
CA MET A 33 -2.81 -4.73 -1.42
C MET A 33 -2.08 -3.51 -0.86
N ILE A 34 -0.79 -3.40 -1.19
CA ILE A 34 0.10 -2.39 -0.64
C ILE A 34 0.81 -1.67 -1.78
N GLY A 35 0.53 -0.38 -1.94
CA GLY A 35 1.24 0.48 -2.92
C GLY A 35 2.38 1.27 -2.29
N SER A 36 2.04 2.16 -1.35
CA SER A 36 2.95 3.20 -0.82
C SER A 36 4.25 2.68 -0.21
N LEU A 37 4.22 1.53 0.47
CA LEU A 37 5.42 0.93 1.05
C LEU A 37 6.35 0.35 -0.01
N PHE A 38 5.80 -0.21 -1.10
CA PHE A 38 6.57 -0.83 -2.15
C PHE A 38 7.04 0.16 -3.22
N ALA A 39 6.36 1.30 -3.36
CA ALA A 39 6.67 2.30 -4.38
C ALA A 39 8.10 2.88 -4.30
N GLY A 40 8.72 2.85 -3.11
CA GLY A 40 10.10 3.27 -2.89
C GLY A 40 11.15 2.17 -3.00
N CYS A 41 10.76 0.92 -3.28
CA CYS A 41 11.68 -0.21 -3.34
C CYS A 41 12.50 -0.23 -4.62
N GLU A 42 13.67 -0.87 -4.59
CA GLU A 42 14.54 -1.06 -5.76
C GLU A 42 13.77 -1.67 -6.94
N GLU A 43 12.94 -2.69 -6.67
CA GLU A 43 12.17 -3.46 -7.65
C GLU A 43 10.98 -2.69 -8.23
N ALA A 44 10.57 -1.58 -7.61
CA ALA A 44 9.53 -0.73 -8.17
C ALA A 44 10.01 -0.09 -9.49
N PRO A 45 9.13 0.20 -10.47
CA PRO A 45 9.52 0.86 -11.70
C PRO A 45 10.21 2.21 -11.47
N GLY A 46 11.11 2.57 -12.38
CA GLY A 46 11.90 3.80 -12.34
C GLY A 46 13.18 3.69 -11.50
N SER A 47 14.19 4.47 -11.87
CA SER A 47 15.47 4.51 -11.16
C SER A 47 15.43 5.46 -9.97
N PRO A 48 16.10 5.14 -8.86
CA PRO A 48 16.24 6.10 -7.76
C PRO A 48 17.07 7.31 -8.21
N VAL A 49 16.66 8.50 -7.76
CA VAL A 49 17.35 9.77 -8.01
C VAL A 49 17.75 10.41 -6.70
N ILE A 50 18.79 11.24 -6.71
CA ILE A 50 19.17 12.04 -5.55
C ILE A 50 18.46 13.39 -5.68
N ARG A 51 17.68 13.76 -4.67
CA ARG A 51 17.01 15.06 -4.56
C ARG A 51 17.21 15.59 -3.15
N ASP A 52 17.71 16.81 -3.03
CA ASP A 52 17.98 17.48 -1.74
C ASP A 52 18.86 16.63 -0.80
N GLY A 53 19.84 15.91 -1.37
CA GLY A 53 20.74 15.03 -0.64
C GLY A 53 20.13 13.68 -0.21
N GLN A 54 18.88 13.39 -0.56
CA GLN A 54 18.20 12.14 -0.23
C GLN A 54 17.94 11.29 -1.48
N LYS A 55 18.11 9.97 -1.35
CA LYS A 55 17.75 9.00 -2.39
C LYS A 55 16.23 8.83 -2.38
N VAL A 56 15.57 9.11 -3.50
CA VAL A 56 14.11 9.05 -3.66
C VAL A 56 13.73 8.30 -4.93
N LYS A 57 12.49 7.80 -5.02
CA LYS A 57 11.90 7.29 -6.27
C LYS A 57 10.71 8.16 -6.68
N VAL A 58 10.55 8.37 -7.98
CA VAL A 58 9.40 9.07 -8.55
C VAL A 58 8.26 8.08 -8.66
N VAL A 59 7.14 8.39 -8.01
CA VAL A 59 5.93 7.57 -8.02
C VAL A 59 4.82 8.39 -8.64
N ARG A 60 4.19 7.81 -9.65
CA ARG A 60 3.00 8.37 -10.28
C ARG A 60 1.81 7.52 -9.87
N GLY A 61 0.82 8.11 -9.21
CA GLY A 61 -0.44 7.42 -9.00
C GLY A 61 -1.06 7.06 -10.36
N MET A 62 -1.71 5.90 -10.48
CA MET A 62 -2.28 5.47 -11.77
C MET A 62 -3.32 6.46 -12.31
N ALA A 63 -3.97 7.24 -11.46
CA ALA A 63 -4.89 8.31 -11.85
C ALA A 63 -4.20 9.68 -12.07
N SER A 64 -2.86 9.75 -12.08
CA SER A 64 -2.16 10.99 -12.42
C SER A 64 -2.20 11.24 -13.92
N LEU A 65 -2.13 12.51 -14.30
CA LEU A 65 -2.14 12.92 -15.70
C LEU A 65 -1.02 12.23 -16.49
N GLY A 66 0.20 12.21 -15.93
CA GLY A 66 1.35 11.56 -16.56
C GLY A 66 1.20 10.04 -16.67
N ALA A 67 0.53 9.37 -15.72
CA ALA A 67 0.23 7.94 -15.82
C ALA A 67 -0.86 7.65 -16.87
N ALA A 68 -1.88 8.49 -16.97
CA ALA A 68 -2.92 8.39 -17.99
C ALA A 68 -2.37 8.62 -19.41
N MET A 69 -1.48 9.60 -19.58
CA MET A 69 -0.78 9.83 -20.84
C MET A 69 0.13 8.66 -21.23
N ALA A 70 0.94 8.16 -20.28
CA ALA A 70 1.84 7.04 -20.55
C ALA A 70 1.10 5.75 -20.94
N ARG A 71 -0.03 5.43 -20.29
CA ARG A 71 -0.86 4.28 -20.69
C ARG A 71 -1.38 4.42 -22.11
N ARG A 72 -1.90 5.59 -22.48
CA ARG A 72 -2.43 5.82 -23.83
C ARG A 72 -1.36 5.78 -24.91
N LEU A 73 -0.16 6.31 -24.64
CA LEU A 73 0.96 6.18 -25.57
C LEU A 73 1.32 4.71 -25.81
N ALA A 74 1.36 3.90 -24.74
CA ALA A 74 1.59 2.45 -24.87
C ALA A 74 0.45 1.70 -25.59
N GLU A 75 -0.81 2.15 -25.44
CA GLU A 75 -1.97 1.60 -26.16
C GLU A 75 -1.97 2.01 -27.65
N GLN A 76 -1.53 3.22 -28.00
CA GLN A 76 -1.42 3.70 -29.38
C GLN A 76 -0.29 3.02 -30.17
N GLU A 77 0.81 2.66 -29.53
CA GLU A 77 1.88 1.88 -30.17
C GLU A 77 1.43 0.45 -30.56
N GLN A 78 0.31 -0.04 -30.02
CA GLN A 78 -0.25 -1.36 -30.34
C GLN A 78 -1.35 -1.32 -31.41
N ASP A 79 -1.91 -0.15 -31.75
CA ASP A 79 -3.01 -0.01 -32.70
C ASP A 79 -2.81 1.23 -33.59
N GLU A 80 -2.14 1.04 -34.74
CA GLU A 80 -1.85 2.08 -35.74
C GLU A 80 -3.12 2.73 -36.36
N SER A 81 -4.32 2.25 -36.01
CA SER A 81 -5.60 2.74 -36.52
C SER A 81 -6.34 3.70 -35.57
N ALA A 82 -5.83 3.94 -34.36
CA ALA A 82 -6.52 4.72 -33.34
C ALA A 82 -6.35 6.24 -33.47
N GLU A 83 -6.98 6.84 -34.49
CA GLU A 83 -7.28 8.28 -34.49
C GLU A 83 -8.33 8.60 -33.41
N SER A 84 -7.89 8.85 -32.18
CA SER A 84 -8.73 9.52 -31.18
C SER A 84 -7.99 10.70 -30.56
N GLN A 85 -8.39 11.92 -30.94
CA GLN A 85 -8.01 13.14 -30.24
C GLN A 85 -8.69 13.11 -28.88
N VAL A 86 -7.96 12.64 -27.87
CA VAL A 86 -8.38 12.78 -26.49
C VAL A 86 -8.28 14.24 -26.12
N ASP A 87 -9.41 14.81 -25.74
CA ASP A 87 -9.51 16.11 -25.10
C ASP A 87 -8.90 16.02 -23.69
N TRP A 88 -7.58 16.22 -23.59
CA TRP A 88 -6.83 16.15 -22.33
C TRP A 88 -7.32 17.17 -21.29
N ASP A 89 -8.01 18.22 -21.72
CA ASP A 89 -8.63 19.22 -20.84
C ASP A 89 -9.84 18.65 -20.06
N LYS A 90 -10.38 17.50 -20.47
CA LYS A 90 -11.46 16.78 -19.76
C LYS A 90 -10.96 15.69 -18.83
N VAL A 91 -9.66 15.35 -18.84
CA VAL A 91 -9.10 14.38 -17.92
C VAL A 91 -8.86 15.09 -16.59
N VAL A 92 -9.67 14.80 -15.58
CA VAL A 92 -9.45 15.28 -14.21
C VAL A 92 -8.46 14.32 -13.54
N PRO A 93 -7.20 14.73 -13.29
CA PRO A 93 -6.24 13.86 -12.63
C PRO A 93 -6.58 13.73 -11.14
N GLU A 94 -6.97 12.53 -10.70
CA GLU A 94 -7.18 12.22 -9.28
C GLU A 94 -5.87 11.85 -8.57
N GLY A 95 -4.83 11.47 -9.34
CA GLY A 95 -3.53 11.05 -8.82
C GLY A 95 -2.48 12.16 -8.84
N VAL A 96 -1.69 12.23 -7.76
CA VAL A 96 -0.56 13.15 -7.65
C VAL A 96 0.73 12.46 -8.12
N GLU A 97 1.59 13.19 -8.83
CA GLU A 97 2.98 12.77 -9.02
C GLU A 97 3.78 13.16 -7.78
N ALA A 98 4.34 12.18 -7.09
CA ALA A 98 5.04 12.38 -5.84
C ALA A 98 6.42 11.74 -5.87
N VAL A 99 7.33 12.28 -5.07
CA VAL A 99 8.58 11.59 -4.73
C VAL A 99 8.37 10.87 -3.41
N VAL A 100 8.80 9.62 -3.34
CA VAL A 100 8.82 8.85 -2.10
C VAL A 100 10.27 8.55 -1.72
N PRO A 101 10.60 8.47 -0.41
CA PRO A 101 11.92 8.03 0.01
C PRO A 101 12.26 6.66 -0.57
N TYR A 102 13.53 6.46 -0.93
CA TYR A 102 14.03 5.14 -1.28
C TYR A 102 13.98 4.22 -0.04
N ARG A 103 13.48 3.00 -0.21
CA ARG A 103 13.20 2.07 0.89
C ARG A 103 14.00 0.77 0.85
N GLY A 104 15.02 0.67 0.00
CA GLY A 104 15.81 -0.55 -0.14
C GLY A 104 15.08 -1.62 -0.95
N HIS A 105 15.34 -2.90 -0.66
CA HIS A 105 14.76 -4.02 -1.38
C HIS A 105 13.39 -4.41 -0.82
N VAL A 106 12.46 -4.82 -1.70
CA VAL A 106 11.11 -5.26 -1.29
C VAL A 106 11.16 -6.42 -0.30
N GLN A 107 12.17 -7.29 -0.41
CA GLN A 107 12.38 -8.42 0.49
C GLN A 107 12.51 -7.97 1.95
N GLU A 108 13.22 -6.87 2.21
CA GLU A 108 13.43 -6.34 3.55
C GLU A 108 12.12 -5.85 4.16
N ILE A 109 11.30 -5.15 3.35
CA ILE A 109 9.98 -4.69 3.77
C ILE A 109 9.05 -5.86 4.04
N VAL A 110 8.99 -6.83 3.12
CA VAL A 110 8.15 -8.03 3.27
C VAL A 110 8.55 -8.81 4.52
N TYR A 111 9.86 -8.95 4.79
CA TYR A 111 10.35 -9.59 6.01
C TYR A 111 9.81 -8.92 7.29
N GLN A 112 9.83 -7.58 7.35
CA GLN A 112 9.28 -6.83 8.48
C GLN A 112 7.76 -6.95 8.58
N LEU A 113 7.03 -6.91 7.46
CA LEU A 113 5.59 -7.07 7.42
C LEU A 113 5.17 -8.47 7.93
N VAL A 114 5.84 -9.52 7.47
CA VAL A 114 5.59 -10.90 7.90
C VAL A 114 5.96 -11.09 9.37
N GLY A 115 7.06 -10.48 9.83
CA GLY A 115 7.45 -10.49 11.25
C GLY A 115 6.37 -9.86 12.14
N GLY A 116 5.86 -8.70 11.77
CA GLY A 116 4.76 -8.05 12.48
C GLY A 116 3.44 -8.84 12.41
N LEU A 117 3.13 -9.48 11.29
CA LEU A 117 1.97 -10.36 11.17
C LEU A 117 2.06 -11.56 12.12
N ARG A 118 3.23 -12.21 12.21
CA ARG A 118 3.45 -13.32 13.15
C ARG A 118 3.27 -12.88 14.61
N SER A 119 3.78 -11.70 14.94
CA SER A 119 3.57 -11.09 16.26
C SER A 119 2.07 -10.86 16.52
N GLY A 120 1.35 -10.26 15.56
CA GLY A 120 -0.09 -10.03 15.66
C GLY A 120 -0.91 -11.31 15.81
N LEU A 121 -0.56 -12.38 15.07
CA LEU A 121 -1.17 -13.70 15.23
C LEU A 121 -0.96 -14.23 16.67
N SER A 122 0.26 -14.11 17.21
CA SER A 122 0.57 -14.56 18.56
C SER A 122 -0.25 -13.81 19.62
N TYR A 123 -0.29 -12.48 19.56
CA TYR A 123 -1.07 -11.67 20.52
C TYR A 123 -2.58 -11.85 20.35
N GLY A 124 -3.07 -12.10 19.13
CA GLY A 124 -4.46 -12.43 18.84
C GLY A 124 -4.84 -13.89 19.14
N GLY A 125 -3.96 -14.68 19.77
CA GLY A 125 -4.25 -16.06 20.13
C GLY A 125 -4.50 -16.97 18.92
N ALA A 126 -3.89 -16.68 17.78
CA ALA A 126 -4.12 -17.36 16.50
C ALA A 126 -2.84 -17.95 15.92
N ARG A 127 -2.98 -19.08 15.20
CA ARG A 127 -1.88 -19.70 14.43
C ARG A 127 -2.07 -19.54 12.92
N THR A 128 -3.25 -19.12 12.49
CA THR A 128 -3.60 -18.91 11.08
C THR A 128 -4.40 -17.61 10.93
N ILE A 129 -4.43 -17.05 9.72
CA ILE A 129 -5.25 -15.86 9.43
C ILE A 129 -6.74 -16.13 9.72
N LYS A 130 -7.22 -17.34 9.41
CA LYS A 130 -8.60 -17.73 9.70
C LYS A 130 -8.90 -17.70 11.20
N GLN A 131 -8.00 -18.25 12.02
CA GLN A 131 -8.15 -18.17 13.49
C GLN A 131 -8.09 -16.73 13.98
N LEU A 132 -7.25 -15.89 13.39
CA LEU A 132 -7.20 -14.47 13.74
C LEU A 132 -8.54 -13.79 13.47
N GLN A 133 -9.17 -14.07 12.32
CA GLN A 133 -10.50 -13.55 11.99
C GLN A 133 -11.59 -14.06 12.93
N GLU A 134 -11.48 -15.30 13.41
CA GLU A 134 -12.43 -15.90 14.34
C GLU A 134 -12.27 -15.38 15.78
N HIS A 135 -11.04 -15.06 16.20
CA HIS A 135 -10.71 -14.66 17.58
C HIS A 135 -10.61 -13.15 17.79
N ALA A 136 -10.43 -12.36 16.72
CA ALA A 136 -10.11 -10.94 16.87
C ALA A 136 -11.27 -10.15 17.47
N GLU A 137 -10.96 -9.40 18.53
CA GLU A 137 -11.82 -8.37 19.10
C GLU A 137 -11.15 -7.01 18.94
N PHE A 138 -11.93 -5.99 18.61
CA PHE A 138 -11.45 -4.64 18.38
C PHE A 138 -11.96 -3.69 19.46
N ILE A 139 -11.11 -2.74 19.83
CA ILE A 139 -11.47 -1.60 20.67
C ILE A 139 -11.20 -0.31 19.91
N GLU A 140 -12.15 0.62 19.97
CA GLU A 140 -11.95 1.96 19.45
C GLU A 140 -11.11 2.79 20.43
N ILE A 141 -10.13 3.51 19.90
CA ILE A 141 -9.23 4.34 20.70
C ILE A 141 -9.31 5.80 20.24
N SER A 142 -9.17 6.71 21.20
CA SER A 142 -9.08 8.14 20.89
C SER A 142 -7.74 8.51 20.24
N ALA A 143 -7.64 9.74 19.73
CA ALA A 143 -6.36 10.27 19.23
C ALA A 143 -5.24 10.26 20.29
N ALA A 144 -5.58 10.31 21.58
CA ALA A 144 -4.60 10.16 22.66
C ALA A 144 -4.05 8.72 22.71
N GLY A 145 -4.92 7.71 22.59
CA GLY A 145 -4.50 6.30 22.54
C GLY A 145 -3.64 5.99 21.31
N VAL A 146 -3.89 6.65 20.17
CA VAL A 146 -3.01 6.54 18.99
C VAL A 146 -1.61 7.09 19.27
N ARG A 147 -1.49 8.23 19.97
CA ARG A 147 -0.18 8.78 20.34
C ARG A 147 0.57 7.86 21.31
N GLU A 148 -0.13 7.33 22.30
CA GLU A 148 0.41 6.37 23.27
C GLU A 148 0.87 5.06 22.59
N SER A 149 0.15 4.60 21.56
CA SER A 149 0.51 3.37 20.82
C SER A 149 1.82 3.50 20.02
N ASN A 150 2.24 4.72 19.71
CA ASN A 150 3.50 4.99 19.03
C ASN A 150 4.63 5.19 20.05
N SER A 151 5.89 5.09 19.62
CA SER A 151 7.01 5.46 20.49
C SER A 151 6.86 6.91 20.94
N HIS A 152 6.73 7.11 22.25
CA HIS A 152 6.60 8.41 22.91
C HIS A 152 7.58 8.49 24.08
N ASP A 153 7.98 9.71 24.45
CA ASP A 153 8.89 10.00 25.56
C ASP A 153 10.26 9.29 25.52
N VAL A 154 10.74 8.97 24.33
CA VAL A 154 12.06 8.37 24.08
C VAL A 154 12.89 9.23 23.11
N ARG A 155 14.20 9.35 23.35
CA ARG A 155 15.14 9.85 22.34
C ARG A 155 15.44 8.72 21.36
N ARG A 156 15.10 8.91 20.08
CA ARG A 156 15.56 8.00 19.03
C ARG A 156 17.08 8.13 18.91
N LEU A 157 17.74 6.98 18.85
CA LEU A 157 19.17 6.87 18.54
C LEU A 157 19.44 7.29 17.10
#